data_AF-A0A940EW03-F1
#
_entry.id   AF-A0A940EW03-F1
#
_cell.length_a   1.000
_cell.length_b   1.000
_cell.length_c   1.000
_cell.angle_alpha   90.00
_cell.angle_beta   90.00
_cell.angle_gamma   90.00
#
_symmetry.space_group_name_H-M   'P 1'
#
loop_
_entity.id
_entity.type
_entity.pdbx_description
1 polymer ?
#
loop_
_entity_poly.entity_id
_entity_poly.type
_entity_poly.pdbx_seq_one_letter_code
_entity_poly.pdbx_strand_id
1 'polypeptide(L)'
;MAAPEEPGLRPALRTWFQPPRPHGTVVDGRVVSPLELFYDLVFVVFVSEVAHALAAHPDATGVRSFVVLFTVLWFAWFNGTSYQDLHGSDDGRSRTYMFVQMGFVSLLAVYAGHAPDRAHDGRVFGGLLAAFIAWMAYQWWVVRQQDDPESAAITTPYFAGLAAIFAAAVASAFVASNDLRVLLWATGAALAIVLPMFARLGDHQAALDRAFQLSSSMVERFGLLTIIVLGEVIVGIVGGLSSAEHTTATTTVGLLCLLVSFGIWWTYFDFAGQRPPRPRTSTRVLWLVTHLPLTMAVAATGAGMVSLIEHAGEERTPAGTSWLVGGAVAVLCLSEAALMRLTERRPGVRLVPAGLVLAAAVALLAAALRPEPWLLATVLVGALTAVWVESFVRHARLGQQFLEEG
;
A
#
# COMPACT_ATOMS: atom_id res chain seq x y z
N MET A 1 -30.42 36.72 -33.19
CA MET A 1 -29.79 35.93 -32.10
C MET A 1 -28.65 35.15 -32.75
N ALA A 2 -27.41 35.63 -32.64
CA ALA A 2 -26.26 34.97 -33.27
C ALA A 2 -25.96 33.65 -32.53
N ALA A 3 -25.71 32.58 -33.26
CA ALA A 3 -25.28 31.31 -32.69
C ALA A 3 -23.93 31.51 -31.97
N PRO A 4 -23.71 30.90 -30.78
CA PRO A 4 -22.42 30.99 -30.11
C PRO A 4 -21.34 30.42 -31.03
N GLU A 5 -20.27 31.19 -31.27
CA GLU A 5 -19.11 30.72 -32.02
C GLU A 5 -18.57 29.46 -31.34
N GLU A 6 -18.48 28.34 -32.08
CA GLU A 6 -17.84 27.13 -31.56
C GLU A 6 -16.39 27.47 -31.19
N PRO A 7 -15.93 27.13 -29.97
CA PRO A 7 -14.58 27.42 -29.55
C PRO A 7 -13.60 26.76 -30.53
N GLY A 8 -12.80 27.58 -31.22
CA GLY A 8 -11.80 27.08 -32.15
C GLY A 8 -10.84 26.08 -31.49
N LEU A 9 -10.19 25.25 -32.32
CA LEU A 9 -9.32 24.15 -31.86
C LEU A 9 -8.22 24.60 -30.86
N ARG A 10 -7.71 25.83 -31.00
CA ARG A 10 -6.63 26.37 -30.16
C ARG A 10 -7.06 26.63 -28.70
N PRO A 11 -8.16 27.34 -28.42
CA PRO A 11 -8.74 27.41 -27.07
C PRO A 11 -8.97 26.05 -26.43
N ALA A 12 -9.56 25.10 -27.17
CA ALA A 12 -9.83 23.75 -26.66
C ALA A 12 -8.54 22.98 -26.30
N LEU A 13 -7.50 23.09 -27.13
CA LEU A 13 -6.18 22.51 -26.83
C LEU A 13 -5.48 23.18 -25.64
N ARG A 14 -5.68 24.48 -25.43
CA ARG A 14 -5.15 25.19 -24.24
C ARG A 14 -5.82 24.74 -22.95
N THR A 15 -7.13 24.48 -22.97
CA THR A 15 -7.83 23.90 -21.81
C THR A 15 -7.44 22.45 -21.56
N TRP A 16 -6.96 21.74 -22.59
CA TRP A 16 -6.49 20.36 -22.49
C TRP A 16 -5.06 20.22 -21.91
N PHE A 17 -4.23 21.27 -22.07
CA PHE A 17 -2.83 21.30 -21.60
C PHE A 17 -2.56 22.53 -20.73
N GLN A 18 -3.00 22.49 -19.46
CA GLN A 18 -2.69 23.52 -18.47
C GLN A 18 -1.38 23.19 -17.76
N PRO A 19 -0.54 24.15 -17.31
CA PRO A 19 0.63 23.86 -16.47
C PRO A 19 0.24 23.12 -15.18
N PRO A 20 1.12 22.28 -14.58
CA PRO A 20 0.76 21.59 -13.34
C PRO A 20 0.64 22.61 -12.22
N ARG A 21 -0.19 22.32 -11.21
CA ARG A 21 -0.35 23.22 -10.06
C ARG A 21 1.00 23.39 -9.34
N PRO A 22 1.45 24.61 -9.01
CA PRO A 22 2.71 24.83 -8.30
C PRO A 22 2.59 24.44 -6.82
N HIS A 23 3.73 24.24 -6.14
CA HIS A 23 3.75 23.98 -4.70
C HIS A 23 3.02 25.08 -3.89
N GLY A 24 2.32 24.67 -2.83
CA GLY A 24 1.55 25.58 -1.97
C GLY A 24 0.13 25.88 -2.45
N THR A 25 -0.27 25.45 -3.64
CA THR A 25 -1.67 25.58 -4.11
C THR A 25 -2.55 24.42 -3.62
N VAL A 26 -3.23 24.63 -2.49
CA VAL A 26 -4.15 23.66 -1.90
C VAL A 26 -5.56 23.86 -2.47
N VAL A 27 -6.22 22.76 -2.84
CA VAL A 27 -7.64 22.77 -3.24
C VAL A 27 -8.45 22.26 -2.06
N ASP A 28 -9.12 23.19 -1.37
CA ASP A 28 -10.00 22.85 -0.26
C ASP A 28 -11.20 22.04 -0.74
N GLY A 29 -11.55 20.98 0.00
CA GLY A 29 -12.70 20.13 -0.31
C GLY A 29 -12.54 19.26 -1.58
N ARG A 30 -11.31 19.07 -2.08
CA ARG A 30 -11.02 18.12 -3.15
C ARG A 30 -11.51 16.71 -2.79
N VAL A 31 -12.23 16.09 -3.72
CA VAL A 31 -12.68 14.69 -3.64
C VAL A 31 -11.85 13.81 -4.57
N VAL A 32 -11.70 12.53 -4.22
CA VAL A 32 -11.01 11.55 -5.06
C VAL A 32 -11.81 11.33 -6.34
N SER A 33 -11.18 11.52 -7.49
CA SER A 33 -11.83 11.36 -8.79
C SER A 33 -11.97 9.89 -9.20
N PRO A 34 -12.93 9.54 -10.08
CA PRO A 34 -13.04 8.19 -10.63
C PRO A 34 -11.76 7.70 -11.33
N LEU A 35 -10.99 8.62 -11.94
CA LEU A 35 -9.73 8.29 -12.59
C LEU A 35 -8.64 7.89 -11.58
N GLU A 36 -8.62 8.49 -10.39
CA GLU A 36 -7.73 8.09 -9.30
C GLU A 36 -8.10 6.73 -8.72
N LEU A 37 -9.40 6.44 -8.60
CA LEU A 37 -9.85 5.10 -8.23
C LEU A 37 -9.45 4.06 -9.29
N PHE A 38 -9.60 4.39 -10.57
CA PHE A 38 -9.16 3.52 -11.67
C PHE A 38 -7.63 3.32 -11.65
N TYR A 39 -6.86 4.35 -11.31
CA TYR A 39 -5.43 4.25 -11.10
C TYR A 39 -5.07 3.25 -10.01
N ASP A 40 -5.73 3.35 -8.84
CA ASP A 40 -5.51 2.44 -7.72
C ASP A 40 -5.87 0.99 -8.10
N LEU A 41 -6.91 0.79 -8.91
CA LEU A 41 -7.27 -0.53 -9.46
C LEU A 41 -6.22 -1.11 -10.42
N VAL A 42 -5.59 -0.30 -11.28
CA VAL A 42 -4.52 -0.81 -12.15
C VAL A 42 -3.28 -1.19 -11.32
N PHE A 43 -2.99 -0.44 -10.25
CA PHE A 43 -1.89 -0.77 -9.36
C PHE A 43 -2.08 -2.10 -8.62
N VAL A 44 -3.30 -2.46 -8.22
CA VAL A 44 -3.52 -3.73 -7.54
C VAL A 44 -3.26 -4.95 -8.43
N VAL A 45 -3.33 -4.80 -9.76
CA VAL A 45 -2.94 -5.90 -10.67
C VAL A 45 -1.49 -6.31 -10.45
N PHE A 46 -0.58 -5.37 -10.26
CA PHE A 46 0.81 -5.71 -9.90
C PHE A 46 0.86 -6.41 -8.54
N VAL A 47 0.12 -5.91 -7.54
CA VAL A 47 0.05 -6.53 -6.20
C VAL A 47 -0.42 -7.97 -6.29
N SER A 48 -1.43 -8.24 -7.14
CA SER A 48 -1.94 -9.57 -7.43
C SER A 48 -0.83 -10.48 -7.97
N GLU A 49 -0.08 -10.05 -8.99
CA GLU A 49 0.99 -10.86 -9.59
C GLU A 49 2.09 -11.24 -8.59
N VAL A 50 2.52 -10.30 -7.74
CA VAL A 50 3.53 -10.62 -6.71
C VAL A 50 2.97 -11.44 -5.56
N ALA A 51 1.69 -11.29 -5.22
CA ALA A 51 1.02 -12.10 -4.20
C ALA A 51 0.83 -13.55 -4.67
N HIS A 52 0.45 -13.77 -5.94
CA HIS A 52 0.36 -15.10 -6.53
C HIS A 52 1.72 -15.79 -6.59
N ALA A 53 2.78 -15.07 -6.97
CA ALA A 53 4.15 -15.59 -6.93
C ALA A 53 4.57 -15.99 -5.49
N LEU A 54 4.19 -15.20 -4.49
CA LEU A 54 4.43 -15.53 -3.08
C LEU A 54 3.61 -16.74 -2.62
N ALA A 55 2.37 -16.89 -3.07
CA ALA A 55 1.53 -18.03 -2.74
C ALA A 55 2.11 -19.35 -3.27
N ALA A 56 2.70 -19.33 -4.46
CA ALA A 56 3.38 -20.48 -5.06
C ALA A 56 4.70 -20.85 -4.35
N HIS A 57 5.36 -19.87 -3.73
CA HIS A 57 6.64 -20.03 -3.03
C HIS A 57 6.61 -19.37 -1.65
N PRO A 58 5.89 -19.92 -0.66
CA PRO A 58 5.74 -19.33 0.67
C PRO A 58 6.98 -19.59 1.54
N ASP A 59 8.17 -19.35 1.01
CA ASP A 59 9.45 -19.51 1.68
C ASP A 59 10.18 -18.17 1.84
N ALA A 60 11.37 -18.19 2.45
CA ALA A 60 12.15 -16.97 2.70
C ALA A 60 12.55 -16.24 1.41
N THR A 61 12.76 -16.97 0.31
CA THR A 61 13.11 -16.39 -0.99
C THR A 61 11.91 -15.69 -1.60
N GLY A 62 10.74 -16.35 -1.61
CA GLY A 62 9.49 -15.74 -2.07
C GLY A 62 9.12 -14.50 -1.25
N VAL A 63 9.21 -14.58 0.08
CA VAL A 63 8.97 -13.43 0.98
C VAL A 63 9.92 -12.28 0.69
N ARG A 64 11.23 -12.56 0.51
CA ARG A 64 12.23 -11.53 0.15
C ARG A 64 11.86 -10.83 -1.16
N SER A 65 11.56 -11.61 -2.19
CA SER A 65 11.17 -11.08 -3.52
C SER A 65 9.90 -10.24 -3.44
N PHE A 66 8.87 -10.74 -2.76
CA PHE A 66 7.61 -10.04 -2.54
C PHE A 66 7.82 -8.71 -1.82
N VAL A 67 8.55 -8.69 -0.69
CA VAL A 67 8.82 -7.47 0.09
C VAL A 67 9.49 -6.41 -0.78
N VAL A 68 10.48 -6.79 -1.59
CA VAL A 68 11.21 -5.87 -2.47
C VAL A 68 10.31 -5.30 -3.55
N LEU A 69 9.62 -6.16 -4.31
CA LEU A 69 8.77 -5.73 -5.42
C LEU A 69 7.56 -4.93 -4.95
N PHE A 70 6.94 -5.34 -3.83
CA PHE A 70 5.86 -4.59 -3.21
C PHE A 70 6.34 -3.21 -2.75
N THR A 71 7.54 -3.09 -2.18
CA THR A 71 8.10 -1.80 -1.76
C THR A 71 8.36 -0.88 -2.94
N VAL A 72 8.90 -1.41 -4.05
CA VAL A 72 9.09 -0.66 -5.31
C VAL A 72 7.74 -0.13 -5.83
N LEU A 73 6.73 -1.00 -5.92
CA LEU A 73 5.41 -0.61 -6.39
C LEU A 73 4.76 0.41 -5.46
N TRP A 74 4.80 0.17 -4.16
CA TRP A 74 4.18 1.05 -3.16
C TRP A 74 4.80 2.44 -3.21
N PHE A 75 6.13 2.53 -3.36
CA PHE A 75 6.80 3.82 -3.57
C PHE A 75 6.29 4.50 -4.84
N ALA A 76 6.17 3.76 -5.95
CA ALA A 76 5.68 4.32 -7.20
C ALA A 76 4.21 4.79 -7.10
N TRP A 77 3.36 4.00 -6.44
CA TRP A 77 1.96 4.36 -6.16
C TRP A 77 1.88 5.63 -5.33
N PHE A 78 2.61 5.68 -4.22
CA PHE A 78 2.63 6.83 -3.31
C PHE A 78 3.07 8.10 -4.06
N ASN A 79 4.09 7.97 -4.91
CA ASN A 79 4.66 9.06 -5.68
C ASN A 79 3.69 9.58 -6.76
N GLY A 80 3.10 8.69 -7.57
CA GLY A 80 2.11 9.09 -8.57
C GLY A 80 0.85 9.68 -7.94
N THR A 81 0.40 9.12 -6.83
CA THR A 81 -0.72 9.62 -6.03
C THR A 81 -0.42 11.00 -5.44
N SER A 82 0.76 11.19 -4.86
CA SER A 82 1.19 12.49 -4.33
C SER A 82 1.29 13.53 -5.44
N TYR A 83 1.77 13.15 -6.63
CA TYR A 83 1.80 14.05 -7.77
C TYR A 83 0.39 14.50 -8.17
N GLN A 84 -0.57 13.58 -8.24
CA GLN A 84 -1.95 13.95 -8.57
C GLN A 84 -2.59 14.84 -7.52
N ASP A 85 -2.38 14.51 -6.24
CA ASP A 85 -2.91 15.28 -5.12
C ASP A 85 -2.38 16.72 -5.11
N LEU A 86 -1.07 16.88 -5.25
CA LEU A 86 -0.38 18.18 -5.17
C LEU A 86 -0.48 18.98 -6.48
N HIS A 87 -0.34 18.32 -7.63
CA HIS A 87 -0.05 18.98 -8.91
C HIS A 87 -1.07 18.68 -10.02
N GLY A 88 -1.90 17.65 -9.86
CA GLY A 88 -2.88 17.22 -10.86
C GLY A 88 -4.00 18.23 -11.08
N SER A 89 -4.50 18.33 -12.30
CA SER A 89 -5.66 19.14 -12.69
C SER A 89 -6.66 18.29 -13.50
N ASP A 90 -7.90 18.74 -13.67
CA ASP A 90 -8.88 18.05 -14.52
C ASP A 90 -8.67 18.37 -16.01
N ASP A 91 -7.42 18.30 -16.47
CA ASP A 91 -7.02 18.54 -17.84
C ASP A 91 -6.55 17.27 -18.54
N GLY A 92 -6.47 17.31 -19.86
CA GLY A 92 -6.08 16.17 -20.65
C GLY A 92 -4.62 15.75 -20.45
N ARG A 93 -3.73 16.68 -20.05
CA ARG A 93 -2.34 16.34 -19.71
C ARG A 93 -2.26 15.46 -18.48
N SER A 94 -2.90 15.86 -17.38
CA SER A 94 -2.91 15.10 -16.12
C SER A 94 -3.53 13.72 -16.31
N ARG A 95 -4.60 13.63 -17.12
CA ARG A 95 -5.20 12.33 -17.52
C ARG A 95 -4.24 11.47 -18.32
N THR A 96 -3.58 12.03 -19.33
CA THR A 96 -2.56 11.32 -20.14
C THR A 96 -1.42 10.83 -19.26
N TYR A 97 -1.00 11.63 -18.29
CA TYR A 97 0.02 11.28 -17.32
C TYR A 97 -0.34 10.04 -16.51
N MET A 98 -1.59 9.94 -16.03
CA MET A 98 -2.08 8.76 -15.32
C MET A 98 -2.15 7.55 -16.25
N PHE A 99 -2.67 7.69 -17.47
CA PHE A 99 -2.77 6.56 -18.40
C PHE A 99 -1.40 5.98 -18.79
N VAL A 100 -0.39 6.84 -18.97
CA VAL A 100 0.98 6.37 -19.24
C VAL A 100 1.56 5.63 -18.04
N GLN A 101 1.36 6.14 -16.82
CA GLN A 101 1.78 5.45 -15.60
C GLN A 101 1.07 4.09 -15.44
N MET A 102 -0.24 4.03 -15.68
CA MET A 102 -1.02 2.78 -15.69
C MET A 102 -0.45 1.79 -16.71
N GLY A 103 -0.10 2.25 -17.92
CA GLY A 103 0.53 1.42 -18.94
C GLY A 103 1.86 0.81 -18.48
N PHE A 104 2.73 1.61 -17.85
CA PHE A 104 3.98 1.11 -17.27
C PHE A 104 3.73 0.07 -16.18
N VAL A 105 2.78 0.32 -15.27
CA VAL A 105 2.46 -0.59 -14.17
C VAL A 105 1.87 -1.90 -14.69
N SER A 106 0.99 -1.87 -15.69
CA SER A 106 0.48 -3.06 -16.34
C SER A 106 1.59 -3.89 -17.00
N LEU A 107 2.52 -3.24 -17.72
CA LEU A 107 3.67 -3.92 -18.31
C LEU A 107 4.61 -4.50 -17.24
N LEU A 108 4.83 -3.77 -16.15
CA LEU A 108 5.62 -4.24 -15.02
C LEU A 108 4.98 -5.46 -14.35
N ALA A 109 3.65 -5.46 -14.19
CA ALA A 109 2.89 -6.57 -13.60
C ALA A 109 3.11 -7.87 -14.37
N VAL A 110 3.10 -7.84 -15.71
CA VAL A 110 3.35 -9.02 -16.59
C VAL A 110 4.63 -9.77 -16.22
N TYR A 111 5.68 -9.06 -15.79
CA TYR A 111 6.96 -9.66 -15.44
C TYR A 111 7.16 -9.84 -13.93
N ALA A 112 6.36 -9.16 -13.09
CA ALA A 112 6.62 -9.02 -11.66
C ALA A 112 6.77 -10.37 -10.94
N GLY A 113 5.88 -11.33 -11.22
CA GLY A 113 5.89 -12.64 -10.56
C GLY A 113 7.12 -13.50 -10.89
N HIS A 114 7.84 -13.23 -11.98
CA HIS A 114 8.97 -14.05 -12.45
C HIS A 114 10.30 -13.29 -12.54
N ALA A 115 10.27 -11.96 -12.45
CA ALA A 115 11.43 -11.09 -12.56
C ALA A 115 12.57 -11.42 -11.57
N PRO A 116 12.30 -11.86 -10.32
CA PRO A 116 13.35 -12.28 -9.39
C PRO A 116 14.10 -13.54 -9.81
N ASP A 117 13.46 -14.44 -10.57
CA ASP A 117 13.98 -15.80 -10.81
C ASP A 117 14.38 -16.06 -12.26
N ARG A 118 13.81 -15.33 -13.22
CA ARG A 118 14.11 -15.49 -14.66
C ARG A 118 14.92 -14.32 -15.18
N ALA A 119 16.14 -14.62 -15.66
CA ALA A 119 17.08 -13.58 -16.10
C ALA A 119 16.57 -12.71 -17.25
N HIS A 120 15.77 -13.25 -18.18
CA HIS A 120 15.14 -12.42 -19.23
C HIS A 120 14.11 -11.46 -18.62
N ASP A 121 13.17 -11.98 -17.84
CA ASP A 121 12.08 -11.22 -17.24
C ASP A 121 12.60 -10.15 -16.29
N GLY A 122 13.63 -10.47 -15.50
CA GLY A 122 14.32 -9.51 -14.65
C GLY A 122 15.02 -8.38 -15.42
N ARG A 123 15.47 -8.61 -16.66
CA ARG A 123 16.06 -7.53 -17.50
C ARG A 123 14.99 -6.60 -18.02
N VAL A 124 13.92 -7.20 -18.56
CA VAL A 124 12.79 -6.45 -19.09
C VAL A 124 12.14 -5.63 -17.97
N PHE A 125 11.92 -6.24 -16.80
CA PHE A 125 11.42 -5.57 -15.61
C PHE A 125 12.31 -4.38 -15.20
N GLY A 126 13.63 -4.57 -15.11
CA GLY A 126 14.58 -3.50 -14.78
C GLY A 126 14.51 -2.32 -15.77
N GLY A 127 14.43 -2.61 -17.07
CA GLY A 127 14.29 -1.60 -18.12
C GLY A 127 12.95 -0.86 -18.07
N LEU A 128 11.84 -1.58 -17.86
CA LEU A 128 10.51 -0.99 -17.69
C LEU A 128 10.44 -0.13 -16.43
N LEU A 129 11.03 -0.59 -15.32
CA LEU A 129 11.09 0.16 -14.07
C LEU A 129 11.91 1.45 -14.25
N ALA A 130 13.05 1.37 -14.96
CA ALA A 130 13.85 2.56 -15.26
C ALA A 130 13.07 3.58 -16.10
N ALA A 131 12.35 3.13 -17.14
CA ALA A 131 11.49 4.00 -17.95
C ALA A 131 10.35 4.61 -17.14
N PHE A 132 9.73 3.83 -16.26
CA PHE A 132 8.65 4.29 -15.38
C PHE A 132 9.14 5.34 -14.37
N ILE A 133 10.27 5.09 -13.70
CA ILE A 133 10.87 6.07 -12.79
C ILE A 133 11.32 7.33 -13.54
N ALA A 134 11.87 7.20 -14.75
CA ALA A 134 12.23 8.34 -15.58
C ALA A 134 11.01 9.19 -15.94
N TRP A 135 9.88 8.54 -16.26
CA TRP A 135 8.61 9.22 -16.50
C TRP A 135 8.14 10.00 -15.27
N MET A 136 8.21 9.40 -14.08
CA MET A 136 7.85 10.07 -12.84
C MET A 136 8.80 11.23 -12.52
N ALA A 137 10.11 11.02 -12.69
CA ALA A 137 11.11 12.07 -12.54
C ALA A 137 10.87 13.25 -13.50
N TYR A 138 10.46 12.98 -14.74
CA TYR A 138 10.06 14.00 -15.70
C TYR A 138 8.86 14.82 -15.22
N GLN A 139 7.80 14.17 -14.72
CA GLN A 139 6.61 14.86 -14.20
C GLN A 139 6.96 15.82 -13.06
N TRP A 140 7.78 15.36 -12.11
CA TRP A 140 8.28 16.18 -11.02
C TRP A 140 9.23 17.27 -11.49
N TRP A 141 10.05 17.01 -12.51
CA TRP A 141 10.94 18.00 -13.10
C TRP A 141 10.16 19.16 -13.73
N VAL A 142 9.04 18.89 -14.42
CA VAL A 142 8.17 19.94 -14.98
C VAL A 142 7.60 20.85 -13.89
N VAL A 143 7.28 20.31 -12.71
CA VAL A 143 6.88 21.12 -11.54
C VAL A 143 8.07 21.93 -11.02
N ARG A 144 9.24 21.31 -10.87
CA ARG A 144 10.45 21.95 -10.36
C ARG A 144 10.89 23.17 -11.17
N GLN A 145 10.58 23.22 -12.46
CA GLN A 145 10.87 24.39 -13.30
C GLN A 145 10.05 25.64 -12.93
N GLN A 146 9.02 25.49 -12.10
CA GLN A 146 8.17 26.56 -11.59
C GLN A 146 8.46 26.88 -10.12
N ASP A 147 9.34 26.11 -9.46
CA ASP A 147 9.64 26.26 -8.04
C ASP A 147 10.50 27.50 -7.77
N ASP A 148 10.18 28.21 -6.68
CA ASP A 148 11.11 29.16 -6.09
C ASP A 148 12.33 28.45 -5.46
N PRO A 149 13.43 29.17 -5.17
CA PRO A 149 14.64 28.55 -4.60
C PRO A 149 14.41 27.79 -3.29
N GLU A 150 13.44 28.21 -2.47
CA GLU A 150 13.10 27.56 -1.20
C GLU A 150 12.45 26.20 -1.44
N SER A 151 11.46 26.14 -2.33
CA SER A 151 10.76 24.92 -2.76
C SER A 151 11.71 23.95 -3.46
N ALA A 152 12.62 24.46 -4.31
CA ALA A 152 13.63 23.65 -4.98
C ALA A 152 14.61 23.00 -3.99
N ALA A 153 15.02 23.71 -2.93
CA ALA A 153 15.87 23.14 -1.87
C ALA A 153 15.16 21.98 -1.16
N ILE A 154 13.88 22.16 -0.82
CA ILE A 154 13.04 21.15 -0.15
C ILE A 154 12.84 19.88 -0.98
N THR A 155 12.69 20.01 -2.31
CA THR A 155 12.43 18.85 -3.20
C THR A 155 13.71 18.13 -3.66
N THR A 156 14.90 18.72 -3.49
CA THR A 156 16.17 18.12 -3.96
C THR A 156 16.47 16.72 -3.42
N PRO A 157 16.30 16.43 -2.11
CA PRO A 157 16.52 15.09 -1.56
C PRO A 157 15.59 14.04 -2.15
N TYR A 158 14.40 14.47 -2.55
CA TYR A 158 13.44 13.61 -3.23
C TYR A 158 13.87 13.27 -4.65
N PHE A 159 14.42 14.23 -5.41
CA PHE A 159 15.05 13.93 -6.70
C PHE A 159 16.27 13.01 -6.57
N ALA A 160 17.06 13.14 -5.49
CA ALA A 160 18.15 12.21 -5.22
C ALA A 160 17.63 10.78 -4.99
N GLY A 161 16.51 10.62 -4.28
CA GLY A 161 15.80 9.35 -4.14
C GLY A 161 15.34 8.75 -5.48
N LEU A 162 14.72 9.57 -6.32
CA LEU A 162 14.31 9.17 -7.68
C LEU A 162 15.51 8.77 -8.55
N ALA A 163 16.61 9.52 -8.48
CA ALA A 163 17.84 9.19 -9.20
C ALA A 163 18.45 7.88 -8.73
N ALA A 164 18.40 7.59 -7.41
CA ALA A 164 18.92 6.35 -6.84
C ALA A 164 18.14 5.12 -7.34
N ILE A 165 16.80 5.14 -7.27
CA ILE A 165 15.99 4.03 -7.77
C ILE A 165 16.05 3.91 -9.31
N PHE A 166 16.18 5.02 -10.04
CA PHE A 166 16.43 5.01 -11.48
C PHE A 166 17.75 4.32 -11.82
N ALA A 167 18.86 4.75 -11.19
CA ALA A 167 20.18 4.17 -11.43
C ALA A 167 20.21 2.68 -11.08
N ALA A 168 19.56 2.28 -9.99
CA ALA A 168 19.44 0.89 -9.60
C ALA A 168 18.61 0.06 -10.60
N ALA A 169 17.50 0.61 -11.10
CA ALA A 169 16.68 -0.03 -12.13
C ALA A 169 17.46 -0.21 -13.45
N VAL A 170 18.16 0.83 -13.90
CA VAL A 170 19.04 0.74 -15.08
C VAL A 170 20.12 -0.31 -14.88
N ALA A 171 20.86 -0.25 -13.77
CA ALA A 171 21.91 -1.23 -13.46
C ALA A 171 21.35 -2.66 -13.43
N SER A 172 20.15 -2.85 -12.86
CA SER A 172 19.50 -4.16 -12.79
C SER A 172 19.24 -4.76 -14.18
N ALA A 173 19.02 -3.95 -15.22
CA ALA A 173 18.80 -4.43 -16.58
C ALA A 173 20.05 -5.03 -17.23
N PHE A 174 21.25 -4.69 -16.74
CA PHE A 174 22.53 -5.10 -17.35
C PHE A 174 23.30 -6.16 -16.54
N VAL A 175 22.99 -6.35 -15.25
CA VAL A 175 23.65 -7.39 -14.43
C VAL A 175 23.19 -8.80 -14.83
N ALA A 176 24.07 -9.80 -14.72
CA ALA A 176 23.72 -11.19 -15.02
C ALA A 176 23.02 -11.89 -13.84
N SER A 177 23.40 -11.56 -12.61
CA SER A 177 22.88 -12.21 -11.39
C SER A 177 21.49 -11.70 -11.03
N ASN A 178 20.56 -12.62 -10.81
CA ASN A 178 19.21 -12.33 -10.36
C ASN A 178 19.15 -11.78 -8.92
N ASP A 179 19.90 -12.37 -7.98
CA ASP A 179 19.99 -11.86 -6.61
C ASP A 179 20.51 -10.41 -6.58
N LEU A 180 21.46 -10.09 -7.47
CA LEU A 180 21.96 -8.71 -7.59
C LEU A 180 20.88 -7.75 -8.12
N ARG A 181 19.99 -8.19 -9.02
CA ARG A 181 18.83 -7.36 -9.45
C ARG A 181 17.92 -7.05 -8.27
N VAL A 182 17.55 -8.07 -7.50
CA VAL A 182 16.68 -7.92 -6.34
C VAL A 182 17.32 -6.99 -5.31
N LEU A 183 18.63 -7.13 -5.07
CA LEU A 183 19.38 -6.23 -4.19
C LEU A 183 19.41 -4.79 -4.72
N LEU A 184 19.59 -4.58 -6.02
CA LEU A 184 19.54 -3.25 -6.64
C LEU A 184 18.14 -2.63 -6.48
N TRP A 185 17.07 -3.37 -6.75
CA TRP A 185 15.70 -2.87 -6.54
C TRP A 185 15.43 -2.53 -5.07
N ALA A 186 15.86 -3.40 -4.15
CA ALA A 186 15.73 -3.17 -2.71
C ALA A 186 16.47 -1.91 -2.26
N THR A 187 17.74 -1.76 -2.65
CA THR A 187 18.55 -0.60 -2.28
C THR A 187 18.04 0.68 -2.93
N GLY A 188 17.65 0.64 -4.20
CA GLY A 188 17.05 1.76 -4.90
C GLY A 188 15.77 2.25 -4.22
N ALA A 189 14.84 1.34 -3.92
CA ALA A 189 13.60 1.68 -3.23
C ALA A 189 13.85 2.19 -1.79
N ALA A 190 14.77 1.56 -1.05
CA ALA A 190 15.14 2.02 0.28
C ALA A 190 15.70 3.45 0.26
N LEU A 191 16.63 3.75 -0.66
CA LEU A 191 17.18 5.11 -0.80
C LEU A 191 16.11 6.11 -1.25
N ALA A 192 15.18 5.71 -2.12
CA ALA A 192 14.09 6.55 -2.58
C ALA A 192 13.12 6.95 -1.45
N ILE A 193 12.93 6.07 -0.46
CA ILE A 193 12.11 6.35 0.73
C ILE A 193 12.91 7.13 1.78
N VAL A 194 14.16 6.73 2.02
CA VAL A 194 14.98 7.20 3.15
C VAL A 194 15.58 8.59 2.92
N LEU A 195 16.08 8.90 1.72
CA LEU A 195 16.71 10.20 1.43
C LEU A 195 15.76 11.40 1.66
N PRO A 196 14.50 11.38 1.20
CA PRO A 196 13.53 12.43 1.54
C PRO A 196 13.26 12.55 3.04
N MET A 197 13.38 11.46 3.81
CA MET A 197 13.10 11.48 5.26
C MET A 197 14.22 12.14 6.05
N PHE A 198 15.48 11.84 5.75
CA PHE A 198 16.63 12.42 6.48
C PHE A 198 16.82 13.91 6.20
N ALA A 199 16.55 14.35 4.98
CA ALA A 199 16.65 15.78 4.67
C ALA A 199 15.57 16.64 5.35
N ARG A 200 14.54 16.02 5.93
CA ARG A 200 13.51 16.70 6.74
C ARG A 200 13.92 16.96 8.19
N LEU A 201 15.14 16.56 8.58
CA LEU A 201 15.70 16.81 9.92
C LEU A 201 16.53 18.11 10.00
N GLY A 202 16.66 18.89 8.92
CA GLY A 202 17.39 20.17 8.88
C GLY A 202 16.54 21.41 9.16
N ASP A 203 17.13 22.61 9.02
CA ASP A 203 16.56 23.93 9.38
C ASP A 203 15.29 24.36 8.62
N HIS A 204 14.78 23.55 7.69
CA HIS A 204 13.59 23.86 6.88
C HIS A 204 12.28 23.29 7.46
N GLN A 205 12.24 22.89 8.74
CA GLN A 205 11.06 22.26 9.34
C GLN A 205 9.75 23.06 9.15
N ALA A 206 9.77 24.38 9.34
CA ALA A 206 8.57 25.21 9.17
C ALA A 206 8.08 25.32 7.71
N ALA A 207 8.99 25.25 6.73
CA ALA A 207 8.65 25.21 5.32
C ALA A 207 8.14 23.82 4.91
N LEU A 208 8.74 22.76 5.46
CA LEU A 208 8.30 21.37 5.31
C LEU A 208 6.92 21.12 5.91
N ASP A 209 6.62 21.70 7.08
CA ASP A 209 5.32 21.57 7.74
C ASP A 209 4.17 22.17 6.92
N ARG A 210 4.48 23.25 6.16
CA ARG A 210 3.57 23.90 5.21
C ARG A 210 3.48 23.15 3.87
N ALA A 211 4.60 22.64 3.36
CA ALA A 211 4.66 21.91 2.09
C ALA A 211 4.10 20.47 2.18
N PHE A 212 4.24 19.80 3.33
CA PHE A 212 3.76 18.45 3.60
C PHE A 212 2.50 18.45 4.47
N GLN A 213 1.45 19.12 4.02
CA GLN A 213 0.11 18.88 4.53
C GLN A 213 -0.48 17.67 3.81
N LEU A 214 -0.80 16.62 4.57
CA LEU A 214 -1.55 15.48 4.06
C LEU A 214 -2.98 15.95 3.78
N SER A 215 -3.37 15.95 2.50
CA SER A 215 -4.75 16.26 2.13
C SER A 215 -5.72 15.21 2.66
N SER A 216 -6.98 15.59 2.85
CA SER A 216 -8.06 14.64 3.15
C SER A 216 -8.14 13.54 2.09
N SER A 217 -7.94 13.89 0.82
CA SER A 217 -7.99 12.94 -0.28
C SER A 217 -6.83 11.93 -0.27
N MET A 218 -5.64 12.32 0.19
CA MET A 218 -4.53 11.38 0.40
C MET A 218 -4.87 10.35 1.49
N VAL A 219 -5.46 10.80 2.60
CA VAL A 219 -5.92 9.93 3.69
C VAL A 219 -7.02 8.98 3.20
N GLU A 220 -7.95 9.48 2.39
CA GLU A 220 -8.99 8.67 1.74
C GLU A 220 -8.38 7.59 0.83
N ARG A 221 -7.40 7.94 0.01
CA ARG A 221 -6.74 7.01 -0.91
C ARG A 221 -5.97 5.89 -0.23
N PHE A 222 -5.37 6.11 0.94
CA PHE A 222 -4.81 5.01 1.73
C PHE A 222 -5.88 4.02 2.20
N GLY A 223 -7.05 4.52 2.60
CA GLY A 223 -8.21 3.70 2.92
C GLY A 223 -8.67 2.89 1.70
N LEU A 224 -8.84 3.56 0.56
CA LEU A 224 -9.28 2.95 -0.70
C LEU A 224 -8.29 1.90 -1.20
N LEU A 225 -6.98 2.18 -1.20
CA LEU A 225 -5.95 1.21 -1.55
C LEU A 225 -6.05 -0.03 -0.65
N THR A 226 -6.28 0.15 0.65
CA THR A 226 -6.43 -0.98 1.59
C THR A 226 -7.67 -1.82 1.25
N ILE A 227 -8.80 -1.21 0.89
CA ILE A 227 -10.01 -1.92 0.41
C ILE A 227 -9.70 -2.70 -0.87
N ILE A 228 -9.02 -2.07 -1.82
CA ILE A 228 -8.70 -2.67 -3.11
C ILE A 228 -7.78 -3.89 -2.92
N VAL A 229 -6.73 -3.76 -2.10
CA VAL A 229 -5.85 -4.89 -1.75
C VAL A 229 -6.62 -5.99 -1.01
N LEU A 230 -7.56 -5.65 -0.13
CA LEU A 230 -8.44 -6.63 0.49
C LEU A 230 -9.37 -7.33 -0.52
N GLY A 231 -9.83 -6.59 -1.54
CA GLY A 231 -10.57 -7.16 -2.67
C GLY A 231 -9.76 -8.24 -3.39
N GLU A 232 -8.47 -7.99 -3.61
CA GLU A 232 -7.55 -8.99 -4.18
C GLU A 232 -7.38 -10.21 -3.26
N VAL A 233 -7.32 -10.03 -1.94
CA VAL A 233 -7.33 -11.16 -0.99
C VAL A 233 -8.57 -12.03 -1.18
N ILE A 234 -9.76 -11.42 -1.35
CA ILE A 234 -11.01 -12.17 -1.59
C ILE A 234 -10.97 -12.91 -2.93
N VAL A 235 -10.44 -12.30 -3.99
CA VAL A 235 -10.24 -12.95 -5.29
C VAL A 235 -9.34 -14.17 -5.13
N GLY A 236 -8.22 -14.06 -4.41
CA GLY A 236 -7.33 -15.18 -4.11
C GLY A 236 -8.03 -16.31 -3.36
N ILE A 237 -8.81 -15.99 -2.31
CA ILE A 237 -9.57 -17.01 -1.54
C ILE A 237 -10.56 -17.74 -2.44
N VAL A 238 -11.35 -17.01 -3.25
CA VAL A 238 -12.32 -17.62 -4.17
C VAL A 238 -11.61 -18.44 -5.24
N GLY A 239 -10.48 -17.94 -5.77
CA GLY A 239 -9.63 -18.66 -6.71
C GLY A 239 -9.14 -20.00 -6.13
N GLY A 240 -8.58 -19.97 -4.91
CA GLY A 240 -8.13 -21.18 -4.21
C GLY A 240 -9.25 -22.18 -3.92
N LEU A 241 -10.44 -21.69 -3.54
CA LEU A 241 -11.63 -22.54 -3.37
C LEU A 241 -12.11 -23.15 -4.70
N SER A 242 -11.98 -22.42 -5.81
CA SER A 242 -12.42 -22.87 -7.13
C SER A 242 -11.48 -23.89 -7.76
N SER A 243 -10.19 -23.85 -7.43
CA SER A 243 -9.19 -24.78 -7.94
C SER A 243 -9.00 -26.02 -7.08
N ALA A 244 -9.30 -25.95 -5.78
CA ALA A 244 -9.19 -27.06 -4.85
C ALA A 244 -10.32 -28.09 -5.02
N GLU A 245 -10.09 -29.32 -4.58
CA GLU A 245 -11.16 -30.32 -4.45
C GLU A 245 -12.24 -29.82 -3.47
N HIS A 246 -13.51 -29.95 -3.87
CA HIS A 246 -14.65 -29.48 -3.07
C HIS A 246 -14.95 -30.42 -1.90
N THR A 247 -14.15 -30.33 -0.84
CA THR A 247 -14.30 -31.07 0.40
C THR A 247 -14.85 -30.18 1.51
N THR A 248 -15.34 -30.78 2.59
CA THR A 248 -15.74 -30.03 3.79
C THR A 248 -14.57 -29.25 4.40
N ALA A 249 -13.35 -29.81 4.35
CA ALA A 249 -12.15 -29.18 4.88
C ALA A 249 -11.80 -27.90 4.08
N THR A 250 -11.70 -28.00 2.75
CA THR A 250 -11.39 -26.85 1.89
C THR A 250 -12.44 -25.75 2.00
N THR A 251 -13.72 -26.12 2.02
CA THR A 251 -14.84 -25.18 2.23
C THR A 251 -14.74 -24.48 3.58
N THR A 252 -14.45 -25.23 4.66
CA THR A 252 -14.34 -24.68 6.01
C THR A 252 -13.16 -23.71 6.13
N VAL A 253 -11.98 -24.10 5.62
CA VAL A 253 -10.78 -23.24 5.63
C VAL A 253 -11.02 -21.99 4.81
N GLY A 254 -11.61 -22.08 3.61
CA GLY A 254 -11.91 -20.92 2.79
C GLY A 254 -12.90 -19.95 3.44
N LEU A 255 -13.95 -20.45 4.10
CA LEU A 255 -14.87 -19.62 4.89
C LEU A 255 -14.16 -18.93 6.06
N LEU A 256 -13.26 -19.62 6.75
CA LEU A 256 -12.45 -19.02 7.82
C LEU A 256 -11.48 -17.97 7.27
N CYS A 257 -10.88 -18.17 6.10
CA CYS A 257 -10.06 -17.17 5.42
C CYS A 257 -10.87 -15.91 5.09
N LEU A 258 -12.13 -16.06 4.63
CA LEU A 258 -13.04 -14.92 4.43
C LEU A 258 -13.31 -14.18 5.74
N LEU A 259 -13.53 -14.90 6.84
CA LEU A 259 -13.74 -14.29 8.16
C LEU A 259 -12.50 -13.54 8.66
N VAL A 260 -11.29 -14.04 8.40
CA VAL A 260 -10.05 -13.30 8.70
C VAL A 260 -10.00 -12.00 7.87
N SER A 261 -10.34 -12.05 6.57
CA SER A 261 -10.40 -10.85 5.72
C SER A 261 -11.42 -9.82 6.22
N PHE A 262 -12.59 -10.27 6.69
CA PHE A 262 -13.56 -9.38 7.33
C PHE A 262 -13.04 -8.82 8.66
N GLY A 263 -12.34 -9.64 9.45
CA GLY A 263 -11.66 -9.20 10.67
C GLY A 263 -10.65 -8.08 10.39
N ILE A 264 -9.81 -8.23 9.36
CA ILE A 264 -8.85 -7.22 8.91
C ILE A 264 -9.54 -5.93 8.50
N TRP A 265 -10.61 -6.02 7.70
CA TRP A 265 -11.40 -4.85 7.32
C TRP A 265 -11.92 -4.12 8.55
N TRP A 266 -12.48 -4.89 9.48
CA TRP A 266 -13.13 -4.36 10.67
C TRP A 266 -12.12 -3.64 11.56
N THR A 267 -10.99 -4.28 11.89
CA THR A 267 -9.97 -3.67 12.76
C THR A 267 -9.37 -2.43 12.12
N TYR A 268 -9.06 -2.48 10.82
CA TYR A 268 -8.47 -1.34 10.15
C TYR A 268 -9.42 -0.13 10.12
N PHE A 269 -10.64 -0.26 9.59
CA PHE A 269 -11.55 0.88 9.42
C PHE A 269 -12.12 1.42 10.73
N ASP A 270 -12.33 0.57 11.74
CA ASP A 270 -12.81 1.03 13.05
C ASP A 270 -11.73 1.74 13.87
N PHE A 271 -10.43 1.52 13.59
CA PHE A 271 -9.36 2.01 14.47
C PHE A 271 -8.32 2.92 13.79
N ALA A 272 -7.94 2.65 12.55
CA ALA A 272 -6.83 3.33 11.86
C ALA A 272 -7.24 4.01 10.55
N GLY A 273 -8.13 3.38 9.77
CA GLY A 273 -8.53 3.80 8.43
C GLY A 273 -9.19 5.19 8.41
N GLN A 274 -8.90 5.95 7.36
CA GLN A 274 -9.44 7.30 7.11
C GLN A 274 -9.19 8.31 8.24
N ARG A 275 -8.19 8.08 9.10
CA ARG A 275 -7.85 8.99 10.20
C ARG A 275 -6.57 9.76 9.91
N PRO A 276 -6.61 11.10 9.89
CA PRO A 276 -5.41 11.88 9.70
C PRO A 276 -4.47 11.73 10.91
N PRO A 277 -3.15 11.76 10.68
CA PRO A 277 -2.17 11.79 11.76
C PRO A 277 -2.26 13.10 12.56
N ARG A 278 -1.76 13.09 13.79
CA ARG A 278 -1.61 14.32 14.60
C ARG A 278 -0.74 15.35 13.87
N PRO A 279 -0.92 16.67 14.13
CA PRO A 279 -0.23 17.74 13.43
C PRO A 279 1.23 17.90 13.89
N ARG A 280 2.06 16.88 13.60
CA ARG A 280 3.52 16.88 13.77
C ARG A 280 4.15 16.17 12.59
N THR A 281 5.18 16.75 11.99
CA THR A 281 5.80 16.20 10.78
C THR A 281 6.39 14.81 10.96
N SER A 282 7.06 14.54 12.09
CA SER A 282 7.54 13.18 12.40
C SER A 282 6.40 12.16 12.47
N THR A 283 5.23 12.57 12.99
CA THR A 283 4.04 11.72 13.06
C THR A 283 3.42 11.49 11.68
N ARG A 284 3.36 12.51 10.82
CA ARG A 284 2.90 12.38 9.42
C ARG A 284 3.78 11.42 8.63
N VAL A 285 5.09 11.58 8.74
CA VAL A 285 6.07 10.70 8.08
C VAL A 285 5.93 9.27 8.57
N LEU A 286 5.87 9.07 9.89
CA LEU A 286 5.71 7.74 10.46
C LEU A 286 4.36 7.11 10.06
N TRP A 287 3.28 7.90 10.01
CA TRP A 287 1.97 7.45 9.55
C TRP A 287 2.03 6.98 8.10
N LEU A 288 2.66 7.75 7.22
CA LEU A 288 2.87 7.39 5.81
C LEU A 288 3.63 6.07 5.67
N VAL A 289 4.81 5.97 6.27
CA VAL A 289 5.66 4.77 6.10
C VAL A 289 5.10 3.55 6.82
N THR A 290 4.22 3.70 7.82
CA THR A 290 3.56 2.57 8.49
C THR A 290 2.48 1.92 7.60
N HIS A 291 1.93 2.65 6.63
CA HIS A 291 0.99 2.06 5.66
C HIS A 291 1.66 1.09 4.68
N LEU A 292 2.98 1.20 4.45
CA LEU A 292 3.72 0.25 3.65
C LEU A 292 3.67 -1.17 4.23
N PRO A 293 4.16 -1.45 5.45
CA PRO A 293 4.07 -2.79 6.04
C PRO A 293 2.62 -3.21 6.31
N LEU A 294 1.69 -2.28 6.56
CA LEU A 294 0.26 -2.60 6.71
C LEU A 294 -0.30 -3.22 5.42
N THR A 295 -0.24 -2.49 4.31
CA THR A 295 -0.79 -2.93 3.02
C THR A 295 -0.06 -4.17 2.47
N MET A 296 1.25 -4.25 2.69
CA MET A 296 2.06 -5.42 2.39
C MET A 296 1.58 -6.65 3.18
N ALA A 297 1.26 -6.48 4.47
CA ALA A 297 0.74 -7.55 5.30
C ALA A 297 -0.66 -8.01 4.88
N VAL A 298 -1.54 -7.10 4.43
CA VAL A 298 -2.85 -7.49 3.85
C VAL A 298 -2.63 -8.39 2.62
N ALA A 299 -1.81 -7.97 1.67
CA ALA A 299 -1.52 -8.74 0.46
C ALA A 299 -0.83 -10.10 0.77
N ALA A 300 0.15 -10.10 1.67
CA ALA A 300 0.84 -11.33 2.09
C ALA A 300 -0.10 -12.31 2.82
N THR A 301 -1.06 -11.80 3.58
CA THR A 301 -2.10 -12.62 4.21
C THR A 301 -2.92 -13.34 3.14
N GLY A 302 -3.33 -12.64 2.07
CA GLY A 302 -4.05 -13.26 0.95
C GLY A 302 -3.25 -14.34 0.24
N ALA A 303 -1.98 -14.07 -0.07
CA ALA A 303 -1.08 -15.07 -0.65
C ALA A 303 -0.98 -16.33 0.24
N GLY A 304 -0.81 -16.14 1.54
CA GLY A 304 -0.77 -17.24 2.49
C GLY A 304 -2.10 -17.99 2.62
N MET A 305 -3.24 -17.30 2.51
CA MET A 305 -4.57 -17.93 2.56
C MET A 305 -4.83 -18.85 1.37
N VAL A 306 -4.36 -18.50 0.17
CA VAL A 306 -4.43 -19.38 -1.00
C VAL A 306 -3.71 -20.70 -0.70
N SER A 307 -2.48 -20.62 -0.22
CA SER A 307 -1.71 -21.80 0.17
C SER A 307 -2.36 -22.54 1.36
N LEU A 308 -3.00 -21.83 2.30
CA LEU A 308 -3.70 -22.45 3.43
C LEU A 308 -4.90 -23.29 2.97
N ILE A 309 -5.63 -22.83 1.96
CA ILE A 309 -6.77 -23.56 1.36
C ILE A 309 -6.27 -24.80 0.61
N GLU A 310 -5.16 -24.69 -0.13
CA GLU A 310 -4.54 -25.83 -0.83
C GLU A 310 -4.21 -26.97 0.14
N HIS A 311 -3.71 -26.65 1.33
CA HIS A 311 -3.31 -27.63 2.34
C HIS A 311 -4.43 -27.96 3.34
N ALA A 312 -5.69 -27.58 3.08
CA ALA A 312 -6.78 -27.60 4.07
C ALA A 312 -7.05 -28.97 4.73
N GLY A 313 -6.73 -30.07 4.04
CA GLY A 313 -6.92 -31.44 4.54
C GLY A 313 -5.74 -32.00 5.37
N GLU A 314 -4.67 -31.23 5.55
CA GLU A 314 -3.47 -31.70 6.26
C GLU A 314 -3.59 -31.60 7.79
N GLU A 315 -3.01 -32.57 8.49
CA GLU A 315 -2.97 -32.60 9.97
C GLU A 315 -2.12 -31.45 10.56
N ARG A 316 -1.24 -30.84 9.76
CA ARG A 316 -0.39 -29.72 10.18
C ARG A 316 -0.12 -28.79 9.02
N THR A 317 -0.31 -27.51 9.25
CA THR A 317 -0.01 -26.49 8.23
C THR A 317 1.48 -26.50 7.88
N PRO A 318 1.86 -26.50 6.58
CA PRO A 318 3.25 -26.37 6.15
C PRO A 318 3.92 -25.15 6.79
N ALA A 319 5.22 -25.28 7.08
CA ALA A 319 5.94 -24.23 7.81
C ALA A 319 5.91 -22.88 7.09
N GLY A 320 6.10 -22.89 5.77
CA GLY A 320 6.05 -21.69 4.93
C GLY A 320 4.71 -20.98 5.01
N THR A 321 3.62 -21.70 4.74
CA THR A 321 2.23 -21.22 4.80
C THR A 321 1.86 -20.70 6.20
N SER A 322 2.20 -21.44 7.25
CA SER A 322 1.90 -21.10 8.64
C SER A 322 2.57 -19.78 9.06
N TRP A 323 3.86 -19.63 8.74
CA TRP A 323 4.61 -18.40 9.01
C TRP A 323 4.19 -17.23 8.12
N LEU A 324 3.84 -17.49 6.86
CA LEU A 324 3.37 -16.45 5.95
C LEU A 324 2.06 -15.84 6.46
N VAL A 325 1.03 -16.66 6.72
CA VAL A 325 -0.27 -16.15 7.19
C VAL A 325 -0.16 -15.54 8.59
N GLY A 326 0.38 -16.29 9.57
CA GLY A 326 0.43 -15.80 10.95
C GLY A 326 1.41 -14.63 11.13
N GLY A 327 2.53 -14.63 10.40
CA GLY A 327 3.46 -13.51 10.37
C GLY A 327 2.88 -12.27 9.72
N ALA A 328 2.17 -12.41 8.60
CA ALA A 328 1.50 -11.29 7.95
C ALA A 328 0.42 -10.69 8.86
N VAL A 329 -0.45 -11.49 9.47
CA VAL A 329 -1.45 -10.99 10.44
C VAL A 329 -0.79 -10.31 11.63
N ALA A 330 0.35 -10.82 12.11
CA ALA A 330 1.09 -10.17 13.20
C ALA A 330 1.63 -8.80 12.78
N VAL A 331 2.25 -8.68 11.61
CA VAL A 331 2.73 -7.39 11.07
C VAL A 331 1.57 -6.42 10.88
N LEU A 332 0.43 -6.88 10.37
CA LEU A 332 -0.78 -6.08 10.23
C LEU A 332 -1.24 -5.50 11.57
N CYS A 333 -1.40 -6.34 12.59
CA CYS A 333 -1.81 -5.92 13.93
C CYS A 333 -0.83 -4.92 14.55
N LEU A 334 0.48 -5.14 14.39
CA LEU A 334 1.51 -4.22 14.89
C LEU A 334 1.48 -2.87 14.15
N SER A 335 1.28 -2.89 12.83
CA SER A 335 1.13 -1.67 12.02
C SER A 335 -0.12 -0.89 12.42
N GLU A 336 -1.26 -1.54 12.63
CA GLU A 336 -2.47 -0.88 13.12
C GLU A 336 -2.26 -0.27 14.51
N ALA A 337 -1.65 -1.03 15.44
CA ALA A 337 -1.33 -0.54 16.78
C ALA A 337 -0.41 0.69 16.74
N ALA A 338 0.54 0.72 15.79
CA ALA A 338 1.38 1.87 15.54
C ALA A 338 0.57 3.05 14.98
N LEU A 339 -0.26 2.85 13.95
CA LEU A 339 -1.11 3.90 13.36
C LEU A 339 -2.04 4.54 14.39
N MET A 340 -2.66 3.76 15.27
CA MET A 340 -3.49 4.28 16.36
C MET A 340 -2.72 5.19 17.33
N ARG A 341 -1.42 4.97 17.51
CA ARG A 341 -0.57 5.84 18.33
C ARG A 341 -0.24 7.15 17.63
N LEU A 342 -0.37 7.22 16.31
CA LEU A 342 -0.05 8.38 15.46
C LEU A 342 -1.26 9.28 15.18
N THR A 343 -2.48 8.78 15.34
CA THR A 343 -3.74 9.50 15.14
C THR A 343 -4.30 10.07 16.45
N GLU A 344 -5.29 10.97 16.40
CA GLU A 344 -5.90 11.52 17.60
C GLU A 344 -6.54 10.43 18.48
N ARG A 345 -6.34 10.53 19.80
CA ARG A 345 -6.87 9.54 20.74
C ARG A 345 -8.38 9.68 20.83
N ARG A 346 -9.09 8.54 20.78
CA ARG A 346 -10.53 8.49 21.03
C ARG A 346 -10.85 7.90 22.42
N PRO A 347 -11.91 8.37 23.09
CA PRO A 347 -12.45 7.68 24.26
C PRO A 347 -12.88 6.26 23.88
N GLY A 348 -12.73 5.30 24.79
CA GLY A 348 -13.18 3.91 24.60
C GLY A 348 -12.22 2.96 23.87
N VAL A 349 -11.23 3.46 23.13
CA VAL A 349 -10.29 2.61 22.35
C VAL A 349 -8.87 2.54 22.92
N ARG A 350 -8.67 2.97 24.18
CA ARG A 350 -7.33 3.11 24.80
C ARG A 350 -6.54 1.79 24.85
N LEU A 351 -7.22 0.65 25.01
CA LEU A 351 -6.58 -0.66 25.15
C LEU A 351 -6.46 -1.42 23.82
N VAL A 352 -7.12 -0.95 22.76
CA VAL A 352 -7.07 -1.61 21.44
C VAL A 352 -5.64 -1.80 20.94
N PRO A 353 -4.70 -0.83 21.05
CA PRO A 353 -3.31 -1.09 20.66
C PRO A 353 -2.63 -2.23 21.45
N ALA A 354 -3.00 -2.44 22.72
CA ALA A 354 -2.49 -3.56 23.51
C ALA A 354 -3.14 -4.88 23.08
N GLY A 355 -4.44 -4.87 22.79
CA GLY A 355 -5.17 -5.99 22.20
C GLY A 355 -4.57 -6.43 20.85
N LEU A 356 -4.25 -5.47 19.97
CA LEU A 356 -3.59 -5.73 18.69
C LEU A 356 -2.19 -6.35 18.87
N VAL A 357 -1.40 -5.86 19.83
CA VAL A 357 -0.09 -6.47 20.16
C VAL A 357 -0.25 -7.90 20.68
N LEU A 358 -1.27 -8.16 21.50
CA LEU A 358 -1.59 -9.51 21.96
C LEU A 358 -2.04 -10.40 20.80
N ALA A 359 -2.90 -9.91 19.90
CA ALA A 359 -3.32 -10.61 18.69
C ALA A 359 -2.13 -10.97 17.80
N ALA A 360 -1.16 -10.05 17.65
CA ALA A 360 0.08 -10.34 16.94
C ALA A 360 0.89 -11.47 17.62
N ALA A 361 1.02 -11.45 18.95
CA ALA A 361 1.71 -12.51 19.69
C ALA A 361 1.00 -13.86 19.53
N VAL A 362 -0.34 -13.88 19.57
CA VAL A 362 -1.15 -15.08 19.34
C VAL A 362 -0.97 -15.61 17.92
N ALA A 363 -0.97 -14.73 16.90
CA ALA A 363 -0.75 -15.12 15.52
C ALA A 363 0.64 -15.74 15.30
N LEU A 364 1.70 -15.16 15.90
CA LEU A 364 3.05 -15.72 15.85
C LEU A 364 3.17 -17.05 16.58
N LEU A 365 2.50 -17.19 17.73
CA LEU A 365 2.47 -18.46 18.46
C LEU A 365 1.76 -19.55 17.65
N ALA A 366 0.60 -19.23 17.05
CA ALA A 366 -0.12 -20.16 16.18
C ALA A 366 0.73 -20.57 14.96
N ALA A 367 1.42 -19.59 14.34
CA ALA A 367 2.35 -19.85 13.24
C ALA A 367 3.45 -20.84 13.63
N ALA A 368 4.04 -20.68 14.82
CA ALA A 368 5.10 -21.54 15.33
C ALA A 368 4.62 -22.96 15.67
N LEU A 369 3.39 -23.10 16.21
CA LEU A 369 2.81 -24.39 16.58
C LEU A 369 2.44 -25.24 15.35
N ARG A 370 2.09 -24.58 14.23
CA ARG A 370 1.67 -25.21 12.97
C ARG A 370 0.51 -26.19 13.20
N PRO A 371 -0.63 -25.74 13.73
CA PRO A 371 -1.82 -26.58 13.88
C PRO A 371 -2.40 -26.93 12.51
N GLU A 372 -3.47 -27.73 12.50
CA GLU A 372 -4.31 -27.95 11.32
C GLU A 372 -4.75 -26.60 10.70
N PRO A 373 -4.85 -26.48 9.36
CA PRO A 373 -5.16 -25.22 8.68
C PRO A 373 -6.44 -24.53 9.17
N TRP A 374 -7.51 -25.30 9.42
CA TRP A 374 -8.75 -24.75 9.93
C TRP A 374 -8.57 -24.19 11.35
N LEU A 375 -7.76 -24.83 12.19
CA LEU A 375 -7.48 -24.36 13.54
C LEU A 375 -6.60 -23.11 13.51
N LEU A 376 -5.60 -23.05 12.62
CA LEU A 376 -4.81 -21.83 12.40
C LEU A 376 -5.73 -20.67 12.01
N ALA A 377 -6.57 -20.84 11.00
CA ALA A 377 -7.50 -19.80 10.55
C ALA A 377 -8.48 -19.40 11.66
N THR A 378 -9.01 -20.36 12.42
CA THR A 378 -9.91 -20.11 13.57
C THR A 378 -9.23 -19.27 14.65
N VAL A 379 -7.97 -19.55 14.98
CA VAL A 379 -7.20 -18.76 15.96
C VAL A 379 -7.00 -17.32 15.47
N LEU A 380 -6.74 -17.12 14.18
CA LEU A 380 -6.58 -15.78 13.60
C LEU A 380 -7.90 -15.00 13.61
N VAL A 381 -9.03 -15.64 13.27
CA VAL A 381 -10.37 -15.05 13.40
C VAL A 381 -10.61 -14.65 14.86
N GLY A 382 -10.39 -15.56 15.80
CA GLY A 382 -10.57 -15.31 17.23
C GLY A 382 -9.72 -14.15 17.75
N ALA A 383 -8.46 -14.06 17.31
CA ALA A 383 -7.54 -12.98 17.68
C ALA A 383 -8.06 -11.61 17.19
N LEU A 384 -8.48 -11.49 15.93
CA LEU A 384 -9.01 -10.25 15.36
C LEU A 384 -10.37 -9.87 15.97
N THR A 385 -11.28 -10.84 16.13
CA THR A 385 -12.60 -10.62 16.74
C THR A 385 -12.49 -10.21 18.21
N ALA A 386 -11.56 -10.79 18.98
CA ALA A 386 -11.37 -10.45 20.38
C ALA A 386 -10.99 -8.97 20.58
N VAL A 387 -10.11 -8.43 19.73
CA VAL A 387 -9.74 -7.01 19.73
C VAL A 387 -10.97 -6.13 19.51
N TRP A 388 -11.80 -6.51 18.55
CA TRP A 388 -13.00 -5.74 18.23
C TRP A 388 -14.06 -5.80 19.34
N VAL A 389 -14.39 -7.00 19.83
CA VAL A 389 -15.38 -7.21 20.88
C VAL A 389 -15.00 -6.47 22.17
N GLU A 390 -13.72 -6.48 22.55
CA GLU A 390 -13.25 -5.73 23.72
C GLU A 390 -13.55 -4.23 23.57
N SER A 391 -13.28 -3.66 22.40
CA SER A 391 -13.57 -2.26 22.09
C SER A 391 -15.07 -1.97 22.13
N PHE A 392 -15.89 -2.81 21.49
CA PHE A 392 -17.34 -2.65 21.43
C PHE A 392 -17.98 -2.67 22.83
N VAL A 393 -17.65 -3.67 23.65
CA VAL A 393 -18.20 -3.81 25.00
C VAL A 393 -17.82 -2.60 25.87
N ARG A 394 -16.59 -2.08 25.74
CA ARG A 394 -16.17 -0.88 26.47
C ARG A 394 -16.92 0.37 26.02
N HIS A 395 -17.12 0.53 24.72
CA HIS A 395 -17.86 1.67 24.18
C HIS A 395 -19.32 1.65 24.66
N ALA A 396 -19.98 0.49 24.62
CA ALA A 396 -21.33 0.32 25.13
C ALA A 396 -21.47 0.69 26.62
N ARG A 397 -20.50 0.28 27.46
CA ARG A 397 -20.48 0.62 28.90
C ARG A 397 -20.29 2.12 29.16
N LEU A 398 -19.39 2.77 28.41
CA LEU A 398 -19.18 4.22 28.53
C LEU A 398 -20.41 5.02 28.06
N GLY A 399 -21.09 4.57 27.01
CA GLY A 399 -22.33 5.17 26.54
C GLY A 399 -23.47 5.12 27.57
N GLN A 400 -23.55 4.05 28.37
CA GLN A 400 -24.52 3.94 29.47
C GLN A 400 -24.20 4.91 30.61
N GLN A 401 -22.93 5.11 30.98
CA GLN A 401 -22.54 6.04 32.04
C GLN A 401 -22.92 7.50 31.74
N PHE A 402 -22.84 7.94 30.47
CA PHE A 402 -23.27 9.28 30.08
C PHE A 402 -24.79 9.49 30.10
N LEU A 403 -25.58 8.42 30.02
CA LEU A 403 -27.05 8.49 30.08
C LEU A 403 -27.59 8.38 31.52
N GLU A 404 -26.81 7.83 32.45
CA GLU A 404 -27.19 7.74 33.87
C GLU A 404 -26.79 9.00 34.68
N GLU A 405 -25.84 9.80 34.18
CA GLU A 405 -25.35 11.04 34.84
C GLU A 405 -25.92 12.35 34.25
N GLY A 406 -26.72 12.30 33.18
CA GLY A 406 -27.38 13.46 32.55
C GLY A 406 -28.89 13.42 32.71
#